data_AF-A0A356UFN1-F1
#
_entry.id   AF-A0A356UFN1-F1
#
_cell.length_a   1.000
_cell.length_b   1.000
_cell.length_c   1.000
_cell.angle_alpha   90.00
_cell.angle_beta   90.00
_cell.angle_gamma   90.00
#
_symmetry.space_group_name_H-M   'P 1'
#
loop_
_entity.id
_entity.type
_entity.pdbx_description
1 polymer ?
#
loop_
_entity_poly.entity_id
_entity_poly.type
_entity_poly.pdbx_seq_one_letter_code
_entity_poly.pdbx_strand_id
1 'polypeptide(L)'
;DFEALEALKLDLFNDHLTRLIKGEEVETPIYSFTDGCCAVKGRMTRVPPGEPIIIEGIHGLNEHLTWSIPREQKFKIYISA
;
A
#
# COMPACT_ATOMS: atom_id res chain seq x y z
N ASP A 1 2.48 8.44 17.41
CA ASP A 1 2.45 9.42 16.32
C ASP A 1 1.81 8.74 15.12
N PHE A 2 0.66 9.23 14.65
CA PHE A 2 -0.08 8.60 13.55
C PHE A 2 0.51 8.91 12.19
N GLU A 3 1.37 9.93 12.10
CA GLU A 3 2.05 10.31 10.86
C GLU A 3 3.38 9.58 10.69
N ALA A 4 3.85 8.83 11.69
CA ALA A 4 5.05 8.01 11.58
C ALA A 4 4.85 6.87 10.57
N LEU A 5 5.87 6.57 9.77
CA LEU A 5 5.81 5.45 8.81
C LEU A 5 5.55 4.13 9.53
N GLU A 6 6.12 3.97 10.72
CA GLU A 6 6.05 2.80 11.59
C GLU A 6 4.65 2.59 12.18
N ALA A 7 3.74 3.56 12.05
CA ALA A 7 2.33 3.36 12.37
C ALA A 7 1.63 2.43 11.35
N LEU A 8 2.24 2.21 10.18
CA LEU A 8 1.77 1.27 9.17
C LEU A 8 2.28 -0.16 9.45
N LYS A 9 1.47 -1.14 9.03
CA LYS A 9 1.90 -2.55 8.99
C LYS A 9 2.76 -2.81 7.76
N LEU A 10 4.01 -2.33 7.78
CA LEU A 10 4.91 -2.35 6.62
C LEU A 10 5.13 -3.74 6.02
N ASP A 11 5.27 -4.77 6.85
CA ASP A 11 5.45 -6.14 6.36
C ASP A 11 4.22 -6.65 5.61
N LEU A 12 3.02 -6.43 6.17
CA LEU A 12 1.76 -6.78 5.53
C LEU A 12 1.56 -6.00 4.22
N PHE A 13 1.89 -4.71 4.23
CA PHE A 13 1.81 -3.86 3.06
C PHE A 13 2.70 -4.36 1.91
N ASN A 14 3.95 -4.74 2.22
CA ASN A 14 4.91 -5.23 1.22
C ASN A 14 4.57 -6.64 0.73
N ASP A 15 4.05 -7.52 1.60
CA ASP A 15 3.51 -8.84 1.18
C ASP A 15 2.36 -8.66 0.19
N HIS A 16 1.35 -7.86 0.56
CA HIS A 16 0.19 -7.62 -0.29
C HIS A 16 0.58 -6.99 -1.63
N LEU A 17 1.43 -5.96 -1.61
CA LEU A 17 1.88 -5.30 -2.84
C LEU A 17 2.61 -6.27 -3.77
N THR A 18 3.49 -7.13 -3.21
CA THR A 18 4.21 -8.15 -3.98
C THR A 18 3.26 -9.16 -4.62
N ARG A 19 2.23 -9.61 -3.88
CA ARG A 19 1.21 -10.54 -4.38
C ARG A 19 0.32 -9.91 -5.46
N LEU A 20 -0.08 -8.65 -5.26
CA LEU A 20 -0.84 -7.89 -6.25
C LEU A 20 -0.05 -7.72 -7.57
N ILE A 21 1.25 -7.41 -7.50
CA ILE A 21 2.12 -7.32 -8.69
C ILE A 21 2.21 -8.66 -9.45
N LYS A 22 2.12 -9.79 -8.73
CA LYS A 22 2.06 -11.13 -9.33
C LYS A 22 0.67 -11.50 -9.88
N GLY A 23 -0.33 -10.62 -9.74
CA GLY A 23 -1.70 -10.86 -10.17
C GLY A 23 -2.50 -11.76 -9.22
N GLU A 24 -2.02 -11.97 -8.01
CA GLU A 24 -2.72 -12.71 -6.95
C GLU A 24 -3.79 -11.85 -6.28
N GLU A 25 -4.72 -12.50 -5.59
CA GLU A 25 -5.76 -11.82 -4.80
C GLU A 25 -5.33 -11.68 -3.33
N VAL A 26 -5.64 -10.54 -2.73
CA VAL A 26 -5.37 -10.21 -1.32
C VAL A 26 -6.60 -9.58 -0.67
N GLU A 27 -6.69 -9.64 0.66
CA GLU A 27 -7.70 -8.91 1.42
C GLU A 27 -7.09 -7.59 1.95
N THR A 28 -7.35 -6.48 1.24
CA THR A 28 -6.79 -5.17 1.60
C THR A 28 -7.47 -4.62 2.86
N PRO A 29 -6.73 -4.24 3.91
CA PRO A 29 -7.32 -3.67 5.12
C PRO A 29 -8.08 -2.38 4.83
N ILE A 30 -9.22 -2.19 5.50
CA ILE A 30 -9.98 -0.93 5.47
C ILE A 30 -9.84 -0.29 6.86
N TYR A 31 -9.32 0.92 6.91
CA TYR A 31 -9.22 1.68 8.15
C TYR A 31 -10.48 2.54 8.37
N SER A 32 -11.10 2.42 9.53
CA SER A 32 -12.22 3.25 9.95
C SER A 32 -11.70 4.42 10.77
N PHE A 33 -11.86 5.65 10.26
CA PHE A 33 -11.54 6.86 11.03
C PHE A 33 -12.51 7.08 12.20
N THR A 34 -13.75 6.58 12.07
CA THR A 34 -14.75 6.65 13.14
C THR A 34 -14.38 5.76 14.31
N ASP A 35 -13.91 4.54 14.02
CA ASP A 35 -13.58 3.54 15.05
C ASP A 35 -12.10 3.57 15.47
N GLY A 36 -11.27 4.33 14.75
CA GLY A 36 -9.84 4.44 14.98
C GLY A 36 -9.08 3.12 14.79
N CYS A 37 -9.64 2.16 14.05
CA CYS A 37 -9.04 0.85 13.85
C CYS A 37 -9.40 0.23 12.49
N CYS A 38 -8.70 -0.85 12.15
CA CYS A 38 -9.02 -1.64 10.96
C CYS A 38 -10.36 -2.38 11.14
N ALA A 39 -11.19 -2.34 10.11
CA ALA A 39 -12.40 -3.16 10.04
C ALA A 39 -12.06 -4.65 10.13
N VAL A 40 -12.99 -5.45 10.66
CA VAL A 40 -12.83 -6.90 10.82
C VAL A 40 -12.62 -7.61 9.47
N LYS A 41 -13.26 -7.09 8.41
CA LYS A 41 -13.11 -7.57 7.04
C LYS A 41 -12.50 -6.48 6.18
N GLY A 42 -11.59 -6.87 5.30
CA GLY A 42 -11.02 -6.02 4.28
C GLY A 42 -11.79 -6.11 2.96
N ARG A 43 -11.15 -5.59 1.92
CA ARG A 43 -11.63 -5.63 0.54
C ARG A 43 -10.82 -6.64 -0.26
N MET A 44 -11.48 -7.66 -0.81
CA MET A 44 -10.86 -8.54 -1.80
C MET A 44 -10.40 -7.72 -3.00
N THR A 45 -9.10 -7.75 -3.27
CA THR A 45 -8.42 -6.90 -4.25
C THR A 45 -7.50 -7.75 -5.11
N ARG A 46 -7.61 -7.58 -6.42
CA ARG A 46 -6.74 -8.19 -7.42
C ARG A 46 -6.49 -7.17 -8.51
N VAL A 47 -5.27 -7.13 -9.04
CA VAL A 47 -4.90 -6.21 -10.11
C VAL A 47 -4.94 -6.97 -11.45
N PRO A 48 -5.74 -6.51 -12.42
CA PRO A 48 -5.76 -7.11 -13.75
C PRO A 48 -4.41 -6.99 -14.45
N PRO A 49 -4.06 -7.94 -15.35
CA PRO A 49 -2.84 -7.84 -16.15
C PRO A 49 -2.79 -6.53 -16.94
N GLY A 50 -1.68 -5.81 -16.83
CA GLY A 50 -1.45 -4.54 -17.56
C GLY A 50 -2.00 -3.29 -16.89
N GLU A 51 -2.68 -3.40 -15.75
CA GLU A 51 -3.13 -2.24 -14.97
C GLU A 51 -2.10 -1.84 -13.90
N PRO A 52 -1.83 -0.52 -13.71
CA PRO A 52 -0.91 -0.06 -12.69
C PRO A 52 -1.54 -0.08 -11.30
N ILE A 53 -0.70 -0.17 -10.27
CA ILE A 53 -1.07 0.06 -8.87
C ILE A 53 -0.71 1.50 -8.51
N ILE A 54 -1.68 2.26 -7.99
CA ILE A 54 -1.47 3.62 -7.50
C ILE A 54 -1.51 3.59 -5.98
N ILE A 55 -0.43 4.08 -5.35
CA ILE A 55 -0.32 4.25 -3.90
C ILE A 55 -0.27 5.76 -3.64
N GLU A 56 -1.16 6.25 -2.79
CA GLU A 56 -1.24 7.65 -2.37
C GLU A 56 -1.05 7.74 -0.86
N GLY A 57 -0.42 8.82 -0.41
CA GLY A 57 -0.18 9.11 1.00
C GLY A 57 1.09 9.92 1.22
N ILE A 58 1.19 10.55 2.39
CA ILE A 58 2.32 11.42 2.77
C ILE A 58 3.70 10.71 2.75
N HIS A 59 3.70 9.38 2.84
CA HIS A 59 4.90 8.54 2.77
C HIS A 59 5.19 7.98 1.37
N GLY A 60 4.42 8.34 0.34
CA GLY A 60 4.49 7.73 -0.99
C GLY A 60 5.87 7.80 -1.67
N LEU A 61 6.71 8.77 -1.29
CA LEU A 61 8.08 8.90 -1.81
C LEU A 61 9.13 8.15 -0.97
N ASN A 62 8.76 7.65 0.21
CA ASN A 62 9.68 6.97 1.13
C ASN A 62 10.02 5.57 0.62
N GLU A 63 11.31 5.27 0.42
CA GLU A 63 11.76 3.94 -0.02
C GLU A 63 11.42 2.84 0.99
N HIS A 64 11.35 3.17 2.28
CA HIS A 64 11.00 2.21 3.32
C HIS A 64 9.53 1.77 3.27
N LEU A 65 8.64 2.54 2.65
CA LEU A 65 7.24 2.14 2.47
C LEU A 65 7.12 0.91 1.55
N THR A 66 7.93 0.87 0.49
CA THR A 66 7.91 -0.16 -0.57
C THR A 66 9.25 -0.89 -0.65
N TRP A 67 9.80 -1.25 0.50
CA TRP A 67 11.16 -1.78 0.61
C TRP A 67 11.35 -3.11 -0.14
N SER A 68 10.30 -3.91 -0.33
CA SER A 68 10.39 -5.19 -1.03
C SER A 68 10.30 -5.07 -2.56
N ILE A 69 9.89 -3.90 -3.07
CA ILE A 69 9.64 -3.70 -4.49
C ILE A 69 10.91 -3.19 -5.18
N PRO A 70 11.35 -3.79 -6.31
CA PRO A 70 12.48 -3.29 -7.10
C PRO A 70 12.24 -1.86 -7.59
N ARG A 71 13.29 -1.04 -7.66
CA ARG A 71 13.18 0.37 -8.06
C ARG A 71 12.69 0.54 -9.49
N GLU A 72 13.03 -0.39 -10.38
CA GLU A 72 12.66 -0.38 -11.79
C GLU A 72 11.15 -0.58 -12.00
N GLN A 73 10.45 -1.07 -10.97
CA GLN A 73 8.99 -1.24 -10.97
C GLN A 73 8.25 -0.07 -10.29
N LYS A 74 8.98 0.96 -9.84
CA LYS A 74 8.41 2.12 -9.14
C LYS A 74 8.45 3.35 -10.04
N PHE A 75 7.34 4.07 -10.06
CA PHE A 75 7.28 5.43 -10.58
C PHE A 75 6.82 6.35 -9.45
N LYS A 76 7.58 7.42 -9.19
CA LYS A 76 7.32 8.34 -8.08
C LYS A 76 6.81 9.68 -8.59
N ILE A 77 5.69 10.13 -8.03
CA ILE A 77 5.07 11.40 -8.35
C ILE A 77 5.02 12.24 -7.08
N TYR A 78 5.53 13.47 -7.18
CA TYR A 78 5.42 14.48 -6.13
C TYR A 78 4.51 15.61 -6.64
N ILE A 79 3.54 16.01 -5.82
CA ILE A 79 2.64 17.13 -6.12
C ILE A 79 2.98 18.25 -5.14
N SER A 80 3.34 19.41 -5.68
CA SER A 80 3.51 20.66 -4.94
C SER A 80 2.32 21.56 -5.22
N ALA A 81 1.79 22.21 -4.18
CA ALA A 81 0.81 23.28 -4.28
C ALA A 81 1.48 24.63 -3.98
#